data_AF-A0A932PVV7-F1
#
_entry.id   AF-A0A932PVV7-F1
#
_cell.length_a   1.000
_cell.length_b   1.000
_cell.length_c   1.000
_cell.angle_alpha   90.00
_cell.angle_beta   90.00
_cell.angle_gamma   90.00
#
_symmetry.space_group_name_H-M   'P 1'
#
loop_
_entity.id
_entity.type
_entity.pdbx_description
1 polymer ?
#
loop_
_entity_poly.entity_id
_entity_poly.type
_entity_poly.pdbx_seq_one_letter_code
_entity_poly.pdbx_strand_id
1 'polypeptide(L)'
;MNILRFLREQAKDYDCHVCGGNHSKSEIRVLGKLESAWIVRVTCGTCQTAFKLLVVVDESDAGSGGSGKTGRAAAVPVKEDHPSERRRPPVTLDEVLDVHEFLSTYEGGVSALLPEKTAHRAR
;
A
#
# COMPACT_ATOMS: atom_id res chain seq x y z
N MET A 1 13.13 -0.99 -23.72
CA MET A 1 13.06 -0.67 -22.27
C MET A 1 12.99 -1.96 -21.46
N ASN A 2 13.78 -2.13 -20.40
CA ASN A 2 13.54 -3.19 -19.41
C ASN A 2 12.58 -2.66 -18.34
N ILE A 3 11.28 -2.95 -18.49
CA ILE A 3 10.22 -2.43 -17.61
C ILE A 3 10.44 -2.83 -16.14
N LEU A 4 10.92 -4.05 -15.88
CA LEU A 4 11.22 -4.50 -14.51
C LEU A 4 12.32 -3.66 -13.85
N ARG A 5 13.34 -3.26 -14.61
CA ARG A 5 14.40 -2.36 -14.10
C ARG A 5 13.82 -0.98 -13.75
N PHE A 6 12.98 -0.41 -14.61
CA PHE A 6 12.33 0.87 -14.37
C PHE A 6 11.43 0.83 -13.13
N LEU A 7 10.58 -0.19 -13.01
CA LEU A 7 9.69 -0.39 -11.86
C LEU A 7 10.46 -0.55 -10.55
N ARG A 8 11.60 -1.27 -10.56
CA ARG A 8 12.46 -1.40 -9.37
C ARG A 8 13.09 -0.08 -8.95
N GLU A 9 13.45 0.78 -9.90
CA GLU A 9 13.99 2.09 -9.58
C GLU A 9 12.91 2.97 -8.95
N GLN A 10 11.72 3.02 -9.55
CA GLN A 10 10.57 3.76 -9.03
C GLN A 10 10.11 3.26 -7.66
N ALA A 11 10.17 1.95 -7.39
CA ALA A 11 9.75 1.38 -6.12
C ALA A 11 10.54 1.89 -4.91
N LYS A 12 11.74 2.46 -5.10
CA LYS A 12 12.54 3.05 -4.01
C LYS A 12 11.90 4.29 -3.42
N ASP A 13 11.04 4.97 -4.18
CA ASP A 13 10.40 6.23 -3.76
C ASP A 13 9.09 6.00 -2.99
N TYR A 14 8.69 4.74 -2.75
CA TYR A 14 7.44 4.39 -2.10
C TYR A 14 7.63 3.49 -0.89
N ASP A 15 6.84 3.75 0.16
CA ASP A 15 6.77 2.94 1.36
C ASP A 15 5.47 2.13 1.42
N CYS A 16 5.54 0.96 2.04
CA CYS A 16 4.41 0.08 2.23
C CYS A 16 3.37 0.72 3.16
N HIS A 17 2.14 0.89 2.69
CA HIS A 17 1.04 1.47 3.49
C HIS A 17 0.72 0.67 4.76
N VAL A 18 1.00 -0.64 4.78
CA VAL A 18 0.69 -1.51 5.93
C VAL A 18 1.74 -1.40 7.03
N CYS A 19 3.04 -1.46 6.69
CA CYS A 19 4.11 -1.56 7.68
C CYS A 19 5.11 -0.39 7.67
N GLY A 20 4.99 0.56 6.73
CA GLY A 20 5.91 1.68 6.55
C GLY A 20 7.29 1.30 5.99
N GLY A 21 7.51 0.04 5.62
CA GLY A 21 8.79 -0.42 5.06
C GLY A 21 8.92 -0.03 3.58
N ASN A 22 10.11 0.44 3.19
CA ASN A 22 10.38 0.88 1.81
C ASN A 22 10.31 -0.27 0.79
N HIS A 23 9.78 0.03 -0.41
CA HIS A 23 9.60 -0.98 -1.46
C HIS A 23 10.88 -1.34 -2.25
N SER A 24 12.04 -0.75 -1.95
CA SER A 24 13.32 -1.07 -2.59
C SER A 24 13.71 -2.56 -2.59
N LYS A 25 13.28 -3.33 -1.58
CA LYS A 25 13.51 -4.78 -1.46
C LYS A 25 12.27 -5.63 -1.70
N SER A 26 11.21 -5.05 -2.26
CA SER A 26 9.97 -5.76 -2.53
C SER A 26 10.09 -6.61 -3.80
N GLU A 27 9.35 -7.71 -3.82
CA GLU A 27 9.22 -8.52 -5.02
C GLU A 27 8.29 -7.80 -6.01
N ILE A 28 8.73 -7.65 -7.25
CA ILE A 28 7.95 -7.02 -8.33
C ILE A 28 7.80 -8.05 -9.44
N ARG A 29 6.56 -8.41 -9.76
CA ARG A 29 6.21 -9.30 -10.87
C ARG A 29 5.31 -8.58 -11.86
N VAL A 30 5.68 -8.61 -13.13
CA VAL A 30 4.78 -8.22 -14.22
C VAL A 30 3.85 -9.38 -14.50
N LEU A 31 2.55 -9.15 -14.38
CA LEU A 31 1.50 -10.15 -14.62
C LEU A 31 1.03 -10.15 -16.07
N GLY A 32 1.11 -9.00 -16.74
CA GLY A 32 0.68 -8.84 -18.12
C GLY A 32 0.68 -7.38 -18.56
N LYS A 33 0.11 -7.14 -19.74
CA LYS A 33 -0.07 -5.80 -20.31
C LYS A 33 -1.53 -5.68 -20.76
N LEU A 34 -2.17 -4.57 -20.41
CA LEU A 34 -3.52 -4.19 -20.83
C LEU A 34 -3.41 -2.87 -21.59
N GLU A 35 -3.61 -2.91 -22.90
CA GLU A 35 -3.41 -1.76 -23.80
C GLU A 35 -2.01 -1.11 -23.61
N SER A 36 -1.95 0.13 -23.11
CA SER A 36 -0.73 0.88 -22.80
C SER A 36 -0.25 0.74 -21.34
N ALA A 37 -0.96 -0.03 -20.51
CA ALA A 37 -0.66 -0.21 -19.09
C ALA A 37 -0.07 -1.59 -18.79
N TRP A 38 0.90 -1.64 -17.86
CA TRP A 38 1.43 -2.88 -17.31
C TRP A 38 0.69 -3.25 -16.04
N ILE A 39 0.24 -4.50 -15.93
CA ILE A 39 -0.32 -5.05 -14.70
C ILE A 39 0.85 -5.60 -13.88
N VAL A 40 1.10 -5.00 -12.72
CA VAL A 40 2.25 -5.30 -11.87
C VAL A 40 1.76 -5.73 -10.49
N ARG A 41 2.26 -6.84 -9.97
CA ARG A 41 2.11 -7.21 -8.56
C ARG A 41 3.37 -6.78 -7.80
N VAL A 42 3.17 -6.04 -6.72
CA VAL A 42 4.23 -5.70 -5.75
C VAL A 42 3.93 -6.45 -4.45
N THR A 43 4.90 -7.20 -3.95
CA THR A 43 4.84 -7.88 -2.65
C THR A 43 5.87 -7.26 -1.72
N CYS A 44 5.42 -6.68 -0.61
CA CYS A 44 6.30 -6.03 0.36
C CYS A 44 7.32 -7.03 0.92
N GLY A 45 8.61 -6.72 0.79
CA GLY A 45 9.69 -7.55 1.30
C GLY A 45 9.73 -7.69 2.84
N THR A 46 8.99 -6.85 3.57
CA THR A 46 8.95 -6.84 5.04
C THR A 46 7.71 -7.54 5.61
N CYS A 47 6.50 -7.14 5.22
CA CYS A 47 5.25 -7.67 5.80
C CYS A 47 4.46 -8.57 4.85
N GLN A 48 4.98 -8.85 3.65
CA GLN A 48 4.37 -9.73 2.63
C GLN A 48 2.99 -9.30 2.11
N THR A 49 2.47 -8.12 2.51
CA THR A 49 1.29 -7.57 1.85
C THR A 49 1.57 -7.40 0.36
N ALA A 50 0.58 -7.72 -0.47
CA ALA A 50 0.71 -7.62 -1.92
C ALA A 50 -0.47 -6.87 -2.52
N PHE A 51 -0.17 -6.07 -3.54
CA PHE A 51 -1.17 -5.30 -4.29
C PHE A 51 -0.84 -5.29 -5.77
N LYS A 52 -1.87 -5.03 -6.60
CA LYS A 52 -1.73 -4.89 -8.05
C LYS A 52 -1.84 -3.42 -8.46
N LEU A 53 -0.94 -3.02 -9.36
CA LEU A 53 -0.91 -1.70 -9.96
C LEU A 53 -1.12 -1.82 -11.47
N LEU A 54 -1.84 -0.86 -12.03
CA LEU A 54 -1.74 -0.53 -13.45
C LEU A 54 -0.71 0.58 -13.61
N VAL A 55 0.34 0.30 -14.37
CA VAL A 55 1.43 1.26 -14.62
C VAL A 55 1.40 1.70 -16.08
N VAL A 56 1.02 2.95 -16.29
CA VAL A 56 1.14 3.63 -17.59
C VAL A 56 2.52 4.28 -17.67
N VAL A 57 3.20 4.11 -18.80
CA VAL A 57 4.51 4.73 -19.07
C VAL A 57 4.38 5.51 -20.38
N ASP A 58 4.56 6.82 -20.34
CA ASP A 58 4.55 7.66 -21.54
C ASP A 58 5.82 7.39 -22.37
N GLU A 59 5.65 7.17 -23.68
CA GLU A 59 6.76 6.87 -24.59
C GLU A 59 7.68 8.10 -24.85
N SER A 60 7.22 9.31 -24.53
CA SER A 60 7.99 10.56 -24.67
C SER A 60 9.11 10.74 -23.64
N ASP A 61 9.07 10.00 -22.52
CA ASP A 61 10.14 10.00 -21.49
C ASP A 61 11.23 8.95 -21.78
N ALA A 62 11.10 8.20 -22.88
CA ALA A 62 11.97 7.07 -23.22
C ALA A 62 13.13 7.41 -24.18
N GLY A 63 13.29 8.69 -24.56
CA GLY A 63 14.18 9.13 -25.64
C GLY A 63 15.42 9.95 -25.28
N SER A 64 15.59 10.47 -24.05
CA SER A 64 16.76 11.29 -23.71
C SER A 64 17.72 10.54 -22.78
N GLY A 65 18.81 10.05 -23.34
CA GLY A 65 19.99 9.71 -22.55
C GLY A 65 20.49 10.94 -21.79
N GLY A 66 20.55 10.85 -20.47
CA GLY A 66 21.23 11.83 -19.61
C GLY A 66 20.35 12.95 -19.06
N SER A 67 20.33 13.01 -17.72
CA SER A 67 19.95 14.16 -16.88
C SER A 67 18.46 14.51 -16.73
N GLY A 68 17.88 13.99 -15.64
CA GLY A 68 16.97 14.76 -14.78
C GLY A 68 15.66 15.24 -15.39
N LYS A 69 14.70 14.32 -15.55
CA LYS A 69 13.25 14.55 -15.32
C LYS A 69 12.58 13.18 -15.24
N THR A 70 12.16 12.82 -14.03
CA THR A 70 11.58 11.52 -13.68
C THR A 70 10.20 11.39 -14.33
N GLY A 71 10.09 10.59 -15.39
CA GLY A 71 8.81 10.10 -15.88
C GLY A 71 8.11 9.38 -14.72
N ARG A 72 7.03 9.97 -14.23
CA ARG A 72 6.35 9.54 -13.01
C ARG A 72 5.34 8.48 -13.40
N ALA A 73 5.61 7.23 -13.06
CA ALA A 73 4.64 6.16 -13.22
C ALA A 73 3.36 6.52 -12.44
N ALA A 74 2.28 6.82 -13.16
CA ALA A 74 0.97 6.98 -12.54
C ALA A 74 0.44 5.59 -12.18
N ALA A 75 0.73 5.17 -10.96
CA ALA A 75 0.21 3.93 -10.39
C ALA A 75 -1.22 4.18 -9.92
N VAL A 76 -2.21 3.74 -10.70
CA VAL A 76 -3.57 3.63 -10.18
C VAL A 76 -3.66 2.29 -9.47
N PRO A 77 -3.93 2.26 -8.15
CA PRO A 77 -4.22 1.01 -7.49
C PRO A 77 -5.42 0.38 -8.20
N VAL A 78 -5.24 -0.82 -8.73
CA VAL A 78 -6.40 -1.59 -9.15
C VAL A 78 -7.21 -1.79 -7.88
N LYS A 79 -8.42 -1.25 -7.84
CA LYS A 79 -9.41 -1.64 -6.83
C LYS A 79 -9.75 -3.10 -7.10
N GLU A 80 -8.87 -4.00 -6.73
CA GLU A 80 -9.31 -5.32 -6.36
C GLU A 80 -10.19 -5.09 -5.14
N ASP A 81 -11.44 -5.54 -5.23
CA ASP A 81 -12.31 -5.76 -4.08
C ASP A 81 -11.51 -6.67 -3.15
N HIS A 82 -10.72 -6.07 -2.24
CA HIS A 82 -9.78 -6.79 -1.41
C HIS A 82 -10.59 -7.82 -0.63
N PRO A 83 -10.39 -9.14 -0.83
CA PRO A 83 -11.13 -10.14 -0.04
C PRO A 83 -10.67 -10.18 1.42
N SER A 84 -9.90 -9.19 1.90
CA SER A 84 -9.18 -9.23 3.17
C SER A 84 -9.32 -8.00 4.05
N GLU A 85 -10.07 -6.96 3.66
CA GLU A 85 -10.84 -6.28 4.71
C GLU A 85 -11.94 -7.26 5.05
N ARG A 86 -11.69 -8.11 6.07
CA ARG A 86 -12.77 -8.84 6.74
C ARG A 86 -13.87 -7.81 6.89
N ARG A 87 -14.99 -7.95 6.17
CA ARG A 87 -16.14 -7.04 6.30
C ARG A 87 -16.53 -7.10 7.76
N ARG A 88 -15.98 -6.18 8.56
CA ARG A 88 -16.40 -6.03 9.93
C ARG A 88 -17.88 -5.67 9.82
N PRO A 89 -18.73 -6.27 10.66
CA PRO A 89 -20.12 -5.87 10.68
C PRO A 89 -20.19 -4.34 10.82
N PRO A 90 -21.20 -3.70 10.21
CA PRO A 90 -21.46 -2.30 10.45
C PRO A 90 -21.52 -2.03 11.95
N VAL A 91 -21.00 -0.88 12.38
CA VAL A 91 -21.13 -0.45 13.77
C VAL A 91 -22.62 -0.36 14.11
N THR A 92 -23.01 -1.04 15.18
CA THR A 92 -24.39 -1.13 15.66
C THR A 92 -24.68 -0.03 16.69
N LEU A 93 -25.96 0.22 16.97
CA LEU A 93 -26.38 1.16 18.00
C LEU A 93 -25.87 0.76 19.38
N ASP A 94 -25.94 -0.53 19.71
CA ASP A 94 -25.53 -1.06 21.01
C ASP A 94 -24.03 -0.85 21.23
N GLU A 95 -23.20 -1.10 20.21
CA GLU A 95 -21.76 -0.82 20.27
C GLU A 95 -21.45 0.66 20.54
N VAL A 96 -22.27 1.58 20.04
CA VAL A 96 -22.11 3.03 20.30
C VAL A 96 -22.50 3.36 21.74
N LEU A 97 -23.58 2.78 22.26
CA LEU A 97 -24.03 2.98 23.63
C LEU A 97 -23.03 2.42 24.64
N ASP A 98 -22.49 1.22 24.38
CA ASP A 98 -21.47 0.59 25.22
C ASP A 98 -20.21 1.46 25.34
N VAL A 99 -19.74 2.00 24.20
CA VAL A 99 -18.57 2.90 24.17
C VAL A 99 -18.89 4.20 24.91
N HIS A 100 -20.09 4.77 24.74
CA HIS A 100 -20.49 5.98 25.44
C HIS A 100 -20.53 5.78 26.96
N GLU A 101 -21.14 4.69 27.44
CA GLU A 101 -21.22 4.38 28.87
C GLU A 101 -19.81 4.19 29.47
N PHE A 102 -18.95 3.44 28.78
CA PHE A 102 -17.55 3.28 29.17
C PHE A 102 -16.81 4.61 29.25
N LEU A 103 -16.89 5.45 28.22
CA LEU A 103 -16.19 6.74 28.17
C LEU A 103 -16.72 7.75 29.20
N SER A 104 -17.99 7.64 29.61
CA SER A 104 -18.60 8.55 30.57
C SER A 104 -17.99 8.47 31.98
N THR A 105 -17.36 7.33 32.30
CA THR A 105 -16.73 7.06 33.60
C THR A 105 -15.21 6.91 33.52
N TYR A 106 -14.64 7.08 32.34
CA TYR A 106 -13.21 6.88 32.11
C TYR A 106 -12.39 8.11 32.55
N GLU A 107 -11.45 7.90 33.48
CA GLU A 107 -10.57 8.96 34.02
C GLU A 107 -9.14 8.93 33.45
N GLY A 108 -8.84 8.01 32.52
CA GLY A 108 -7.51 7.86 31.95
C GLY A 108 -7.19 8.80 30.78
N GLY A 109 -5.96 8.72 30.28
CA GLY A 109 -5.53 9.45 29.08
C GLY A 109 -5.93 8.73 27.78
N VAL A 110 -6.18 9.50 26.71
CA VAL A 110 -6.59 8.96 25.39
C VAL A 110 -5.62 7.91 24.82
N SER A 111 -4.34 8.02 25.15
CA SER A 111 -3.33 7.03 24.74
C SER A 111 -3.58 5.63 25.29
N ALA A 112 -4.22 5.50 26.46
CA ALA A 112 -4.54 4.22 27.06
C ALA A 112 -5.88 3.62 26.56
N LEU A 113 -6.68 4.39 25.81
CA LEU A 113 -7.90 3.90 25.14
C LEU A 113 -7.60 3.15 23.84
N LEU A 114 -6.44 3.41 23.24
CA LEU A 114 -6.03 2.80 21.99
C LEU A 114 -4.99 1.73 22.31
N PRO A 115 -5.19 0.48 21.88
CA PRO A 115 -4.12 -0.50 21.99
C PRO A 115 -2.89 0.06 21.26
N GLU A 116 -1.72 0.05 21.92
CA GLU A 116 -0.50 0.31 21.19
C GLU A 116 -0.46 -0.66 20.01
N LYS A 117 -0.13 -0.15 18.82
CA LYS A 117 0.34 -0.99 17.72
C LYS A 117 1.58 -1.69 18.23
N THR A 118 1.40 -2.80 18.93
CA THR A 118 2.45 -3.79 19.13
C THR A 118 2.77 -4.26 17.72
N ALA A 119 3.80 -3.62 17.13
CA ALA A 119 4.47 -4.13 15.97
C ALA A 119 4.70 -5.60 16.27
N HIS A 120 4.09 -6.47 15.47
CA HIS A 120 4.19 -7.90 15.61
C HIS A 120 5.64 -8.30 15.25
N ARG A 121 6.57 -8.03 16.19
CA ARG A 121 7.94 -8.55 16.19
C ARG A 121 7.82 -9.98 16.72
N ALA A 122 7.37 -10.87 15.86
CA ALA A 122 7.58 -12.29 16.05
C ALA A 122 8.87 -12.67 15.33
N ARG A 123 9.84 -13.06 16.16
CA ARG A 123 11.08 -13.83 15.95
C ARG A 123 11.49 -14.21 14.54
#